data_AF-A0A7F8QC71-F1
#
_entry.id   AF-A0A7F8QC71-F1
#
_cell.length_a   1.000
_cell.length_b   1.000
_cell.length_c   1.000
_cell.angle_alpha   90.00
_cell.angle_beta   90.00
_cell.angle_gamma   90.00
#
_symmetry.space_group_name_H-M   'P 1'
#
loop_
_entity.id
_entity.type
_entity.pdbx_description
1 polymer ?
#
loop_
_entity_poly.entity_id
_entity_poly.type
_entity_poly.pdbx_seq_one_letter_code
_entity_poly.pdbx_strand_id
1 'polypeptide(L)'
;MSGAALGLEIVFVFFLALFLLHRYGDFKKQHRLVIVGTLLAWYLCFLIVFILPLDVSTTIYNRCKHAAANSSPPENSNITGLYAPATPVPSQHPCFMPWSYIPDGIMPIFWRVVYWTSQFLTWILLPFMQSYARSGGFSITGKIKTALIENAIYYGTYLLIFGAFLIYVAVNPHLHLEWNQLQTIGIAAANTWGLFLLVLLLGYGLVEIPRSYWNGAKRGYLLMKTYFKAAKLMTEKADAEETLEDVMEVSKFQPYTQSWLFFCCCVSTSMGFTLHVW
;
A
#
# COMPACT_ATOMS: atom_id res chain seq x y z
N MET A 1 -16.42 -29.80 -11.32
CA MET A 1 -16.98 -29.11 -10.12
C MET A 1 -15.98 -28.19 -9.41
N SER A 2 -14.72 -28.05 -9.86
CA SER A 2 -13.71 -27.41 -9.01
C SER A 2 -13.55 -25.88 -9.15
N GLY A 3 -14.08 -25.26 -10.20
CA GLY A 3 -14.19 -23.79 -10.27
C GLY A 3 -15.26 -23.20 -9.35
N ALA A 4 -16.30 -23.98 -9.02
CA ALA A 4 -17.40 -23.53 -8.15
C ALA A 4 -16.96 -23.38 -6.69
N ALA A 5 -16.05 -24.24 -6.21
CA ALA A 5 -15.48 -24.13 -4.87
C ALA A 5 -14.70 -22.81 -4.70
N LEU A 6 -13.82 -22.49 -5.65
CA LEU A 6 -13.08 -21.22 -5.66
C LEU A 6 -14.02 -20.00 -5.73
N GLY A 7 -15.06 -20.06 -6.56
CA GLY A 7 -16.07 -19.01 -6.62
C GLY A 7 -16.81 -18.81 -5.29
N LEU A 8 -17.17 -19.90 -4.61
CA LEU A 8 -17.85 -19.86 -3.32
C LEU A 8 -16.95 -19.25 -2.23
N GLU A 9 -15.68 -19.64 -2.17
CA GLU A 9 -14.70 -19.07 -1.22
C GLU A 9 -14.52 -17.56 -1.43
N ILE A 10 -14.36 -17.12 -2.68
CA ILE A 10 -14.25 -15.70 -3.05
C ILE A 10 -15.46 -14.90 -2.57
N VAL A 11 -16.67 -15.42 -2.81
CA VAL A 11 -17.92 -14.78 -2.40
C VAL A 11 -18.06 -14.77 -0.89
N PHE A 12 -17.73 -15.87 -0.21
CA PHE A 12 -17.75 -15.96 1.24
C PHE A 12 -16.82 -14.92 1.88
N VAL A 13 -15.57 -14.82 1.40
CA VAL A 13 -14.58 -13.85 1.89
C VAL A 13 -15.03 -12.41 1.66
N PHE A 14 -15.70 -12.13 0.53
CA PHE A 14 -16.26 -10.80 0.27
C PHE A 14 -17.32 -10.41 1.31
N PHE A 15 -18.27 -11.29 1.60
CA PHE A 15 -19.30 -11.04 2.61
C PHE A 15 -18.71 -10.96 4.02
N LEU A 16 -17.70 -11.77 4.33
CA LEU A 16 -16.97 -11.69 5.61
C LEU A 16 -16.30 -10.31 5.77
N ALA A 17 -15.57 -9.85 4.75
CA ALA A 17 -14.92 -8.54 4.78
C ALA A 17 -15.94 -7.39 4.93
N LEU A 18 -17.06 -7.48 4.21
CA LEU A 18 -18.14 -6.50 4.29
C LEU A 18 -18.82 -6.50 5.66
N PHE A 19 -19.09 -7.66 6.24
CA PHE A 19 -19.66 -7.79 7.58
C PHE A 19 -18.75 -7.19 8.64
N LEU A 20 -17.44 -7.50 8.59
CA LEU A 20 -16.46 -6.94 9.51
C LEU A 20 -16.38 -5.42 9.36
N LEU A 21 -16.35 -4.91 8.12
CA LEU A 21 -16.33 -3.46 7.89
C LEU A 21 -17.60 -2.79 8.42
N HIS A 22 -18.76 -3.44 8.30
CA HIS A 22 -20.00 -2.96 8.87
C HIS A 22 -20.02 -2.98 10.39
N ARG A 23 -19.38 -3.98 11.00
CA ARG A 23 -19.32 -4.11 12.46
C ARG A 23 -18.38 -3.09 13.11
N TYR A 24 -17.24 -2.81 12.47
CA TYR A 24 -16.18 -1.97 13.04
C TYR A 24 -16.10 -0.56 12.44
N GLY A 25 -16.67 -0.34 11.25
CA GLY A 25 -16.67 0.95 10.56
C GLY A 25 -18.00 1.68 10.66
N ASP A 26 -17.94 3.01 10.74
CA ASP A 26 -19.12 3.89 10.66
C ASP A 26 -19.29 4.42 9.23
N PHE A 27 -20.12 3.75 8.42
CA PHE A 27 -20.35 4.09 7.01
C PHE A 27 -20.94 5.48 6.78
N LYS A 28 -21.59 6.07 7.79
CA LYS A 28 -22.29 7.35 7.62
C LYS A 28 -21.36 8.55 7.78
N LYS A 29 -20.28 8.41 8.53
CA LYS A 29 -19.34 9.51 8.82
C LYS A 29 -18.13 9.51 7.91
N GLN A 30 -17.76 8.35 7.36
CA GLN A 30 -16.52 8.19 6.60
C GLN A 30 -16.71 8.47 5.12
N HIS A 31 -15.65 8.99 4.48
CA HIS A 31 -15.65 9.23 3.04
C HIS A 31 -15.74 7.90 2.26
N ARG A 32 -16.53 7.87 1.18
CA ARG A 32 -16.78 6.65 0.39
C ARG A 32 -15.50 5.99 -0.13
N LEU A 33 -14.48 6.78 -0.51
CA LEU A 33 -13.19 6.23 -0.95
C LEU A 33 -12.43 5.51 0.16
N VAL A 34 -12.52 5.99 1.41
CA VAL A 34 -11.87 5.32 2.55
C VAL A 34 -12.55 3.98 2.78
N ILE A 35 -13.89 3.97 2.77
CA ILE A 35 -14.70 2.75 2.93
C ILE A 35 -14.35 1.71 1.86
N VAL A 36 -14.37 2.11 0.59
CA VAL A 36 -14.06 1.20 -0.54
C VAL A 36 -12.62 0.73 -0.46
N GLY A 37 -11.68 1.63 -0.14
CA GLY A 37 -10.27 1.28 -0.01
C GLY A 37 -10.00 0.29 1.12
N THR A 38 -10.61 0.50 2.29
CA THR A 38 -10.51 -0.43 3.41
C THR A 38 -11.18 -1.76 3.11
N LEU A 39 -12.36 -1.76 2.47
CA LEU A 39 -13.03 -2.99 2.06
C LEU A 39 -12.15 -3.81 1.11
N LEU A 40 -11.59 -3.15 0.09
CA LEU A 40 -10.71 -3.79 -0.89
C LEU A 40 -9.44 -4.34 -0.24
N ALA A 41 -8.82 -3.58 0.67
CA ALA A 41 -7.64 -4.03 1.41
C ALA A 41 -7.93 -5.27 2.26
N TRP A 42 -8.99 -5.22 3.07
CA TRP A 42 -9.38 -6.33 3.94
C TRP A 42 -9.77 -7.56 3.14
N TYR A 43 -10.52 -7.37 2.05
CA TYR A 43 -10.89 -8.42 1.14
C TYR A 43 -9.64 -9.13 0.58
N LEU A 44 -8.67 -8.40 0.04
CA LEU A 44 -7.42 -8.99 -0.47
C LEU A 44 -6.63 -9.73 0.62
N CYS A 45 -6.52 -9.15 1.82
CA CYS A 45 -5.81 -9.80 2.94
C CYS A 45 -6.46 -11.11 3.36
N PHE A 46 -7.79 -11.13 3.58
CA PHE A 46 -8.49 -12.35 3.95
C PHE A 46 -8.46 -13.39 2.83
N LEU A 47 -8.55 -12.93 1.58
CA LEU A 47 -8.57 -13.82 0.43
C LEU A 47 -7.24 -14.60 0.28
N ILE A 48 -6.10 -13.98 0.56
CA ILE A 48 -4.78 -14.67 0.54
C ILE A 48 -4.75 -15.82 1.57
N VAL A 49 -5.35 -15.66 2.75
CA VAL A 49 -5.35 -16.69 3.80
C VAL A 49 -6.04 -17.98 3.33
N PHE A 50 -7.14 -17.86 2.58
CA PHE A 50 -7.88 -19.01 2.08
C PHE A 50 -7.32 -19.57 0.77
N ILE A 51 -6.76 -18.72 -0.11
CA ILE A 51 -6.23 -19.16 -1.41
C ILE A 51 -4.86 -19.82 -1.28
N LEU A 52 -4.00 -19.41 -0.33
CA LEU A 52 -2.65 -19.96 -0.21
C LEU A 52 -2.64 -21.49 0.04
N PRO A 53 -3.45 -22.07 0.94
CA PRO A 53 -3.56 -23.52 1.09
C PRO A 53 -4.03 -24.23 -0.20
N LEU A 54 -4.96 -23.62 -0.93
CA LEU A 54 -5.47 -24.16 -2.19
C LEU A 54 -4.40 -24.17 -3.29
N ASP A 55 -3.59 -23.11 -3.37
CA ASP A 55 -2.47 -23.01 -4.30
C ASP A 55 -1.39 -24.06 -4.00
N VAL A 56 -1.01 -24.21 -2.73
CA VAL A 56 -0.05 -25.24 -2.30
C VAL A 56 -0.56 -26.64 -2.65
N SER A 57 -1.82 -26.94 -2.35
CA SER A 57 -2.41 -28.26 -2.65
C SER A 57 -2.48 -28.55 -4.15
N THR A 58 -2.83 -27.55 -4.97
CA THR A 58 -2.88 -27.66 -6.44
C THR A 58 -1.47 -27.86 -7.02
N THR A 59 -0.48 -27.13 -6.50
CA THR A 59 0.91 -27.24 -6.92
C THR A 59 1.51 -28.61 -6.61
N ILE A 60 1.22 -29.16 -5.41
CA ILE A 60 1.67 -30.52 -5.03
C ILE A 60 1.07 -31.57 -5.96
N TYR A 61 -0.24 -31.47 -6.25
CA TYR A 61 -0.92 -32.39 -7.16
C TYR A 61 -0.34 -32.31 -8.58
N ASN A 62 -0.11 -31.11 -9.10
CA ASN A 62 0.49 -30.93 -10.43
C ASN A 62 1.91 -31.50 -10.50
N ARG A 63 2.74 -31.28 -9.47
CA ARG A 63 4.09 -31.90 -9.38
C ARG A 63 4.01 -33.43 -9.38
N CYS A 64 3.07 -34.01 -8.64
CA CYS A 64 2.84 -35.46 -8.64
C CYS A 64 2.47 -35.97 -10.04
N LYS A 65 1.54 -35.29 -10.73
CA LYS A 65 1.12 -35.63 -12.09
C LYS A 65 2.28 -35.55 -13.08
N HIS A 66 3.12 -34.53 -13.01
CA HIS A 66 4.31 -34.40 -13.85
C HIS A 66 5.35 -35.50 -13.58
N ALA A 67 5.57 -35.87 -12.32
CA ALA A 67 6.47 -36.96 -11.95
C ALA A 67 5.95 -38.34 -12.43
N ALA A 68 4.64 -38.57 -12.34
CA ALA A 68 3.98 -39.77 -12.84
C ALA A 68 4.06 -39.89 -14.38
N ALA A 69 3.91 -38.78 -15.10
CA ALA A 69 4.03 -38.76 -16.55
C ALA A 69 5.46 -39.09 -17.02
N ASN A 70 6.46 -38.52 -16.33
CA ASN A 70 7.88 -38.72 -16.66
C ASN A 70 8.42 -40.09 -16.21
N SER A 71 7.70 -40.83 -15.36
CA SER A 71 8.05 -42.20 -14.93
C SER A 71 7.29 -43.28 -15.70
N SER A 72 6.57 -42.93 -16.77
CA SER A 72 6.09 -43.92 -17.73
C SER A 72 7.29 -44.66 -18.36
N PRO A 73 7.30 -46.01 -18.38
CA PRO A 73 8.42 -46.74 -18.96
C PRO A 73 8.52 -46.42 -20.46
N PRO A 74 9.74 -46.30 -21.05
CA PRO A 74 9.86 -46.49 -22.48
C PRO A 74 9.38 -47.91 -22.80
N GLU A 75 8.27 -48.00 -23.51
CA GLU A 75 7.87 -49.22 -24.20
C GLU A 75 9.04 -49.60 -25.10
N ASN A 76 9.58 -50.81 -24.91
CA ASN A 76 10.69 -51.49 -25.60
C ASN A 76 11.99 -51.64 -24.78
N SER A 77 12.06 -52.72 -23.99
CA SER A 77 13.34 -53.36 -23.64
C SER A 77 13.22 -54.88 -23.69
N ASN A 78 13.40 -55.44 -24.89
CA ASN A 78 13.82 -56.83 -25.05
C ASN A 78 15.30 -56.95 -24.68
N ILE A 79 15.69 -57.04 -23.39
CA ILE A 79 17.04 -57.50 -23.03
C ILE A 79 17.01 -58.35 -21.76
N THR A 80 17.32 -59.64 -21.96
CA THR A 80 17.84 -60.59 -20.96
C THR A 80 19.20 -60.14 -20.44
N GLY A 81 19.40 -60.04 -19.11
CA GLY A 81 20.74 -59.85 -18.56
C GLY A 81 20.80 -59.41 -17.08
N LEU A 82 21.56 -60.17 -16.30
CA LEU A 82 21.79 -60.17 -14.86
C LEU A 82 22.37 -58.87 -14.24
N TYR A 83 22.02 -58.64 -12.96
CA TYR A 83 22.65 -57.82 -11.91
C TYR A 83 23.01 -56.35 -12.22
N ALA A 84 22.16 -55.42 -11.75
CA ALA A 84 22.54 -54.04 -11.44
C ALA A 84 22.07 -53.68 -10.00
N PRO A 85 22.79 -52.80 -9.26
CA PRO A 85 22.45 -52.47 -7.88
C PRO A 85 21.13 -51.71 -7.82
N ALA A 86 20.29 -52.06 -6.85
CA ALA A 86 18.98 -51.46 -6.61
C ALA A 86 19.06 -49.92 -6.53
N THR A 87 18.73 -49.25 -7.64
CA THR A 87 18.29 -47.85 -7.62
C THR A 87 16.89 -47.80 -7.00
N PRO A 88 16.55 -46.75 -6.23
CA PRO A 88 15.25 -46.67 -5.59
C PRO A 88 14.18 -46.56 -6.67
N VAL A 89 13.36 -47.61 -6.78
CA VAL A 89 12.12 -47.64 -7.57
C VAL A 89 11.30 -46.40 -7.18
N PRO A 90 10.96 -45.50 -8.11
CA PRO A 90 10.04 -44.41 -7.79
C PRO A 90 8.71 -45.07 -7.44
N SER A 91 8.34 -45.00 -6.17
CA SER A 91 7.05 -45.46 -5.70
C SER A 91 5.97 -44.75 -6.52
N GLN A 92 5.23 -45.52 -7.31
CA GLN A 92 4.03 -45.05 -7.99
C GLN A 92 2.96 -44.77 -6.95
N HIS A 93 3.09 -43.66 -6.22
CA HIS A 93 2.05 -43.17 -5.35
C HIS A 93 0.92 -42.62 -6.23
N PRO A 94 -0.32 -43.14 -6.10
CA PRO A 94 -1.45 -42.61 -6.85
C PRO A 94 -1.64 -41.14 -6.47
N CYS A 95 -1.61 -40.24 -7.47
CA CYS A 95 -1.84 -38.83 -7.24
C CYS A 95 -3.33 -38.60 -6.93
N PHE A 96 -3.66 -38.25 -5.69
CA PHE A 96 -5.03 -37.94 -5.29
C PHE A 96 -5.41 -36.52 -5.72
N MET A 97 -6.53 -36.39 -6.42
CA MET A 97 -7.08 -35.10 -6.81
C MET A 97 -7.61 -34.36 -5.57
N PRO A 98 -7.14 -33.13 -5.27
CA PRO A 98 -7.69 -32.35 -4.17
C PRO A 98 -9.12 -31.92 -4.48
N TRP A 99 -9.94 -31.83 -3.43
CA TRP A 99 -11.37 -31.50 -3.52
C TRP A 99 -11.65 -30.18 -4.26
N SER A 100 -10.70 -29.23 -4.20
CA SER A 100 -10.75 -27.95 -4.90
C SER A 100 -9.55 -27.76 -5.85
N TYR A 101 -9.44 -28.62 -6.86
CA TYR A 101 -8.41 -28.50 -7.90
C TYR A 101 -8.64 -27.29 -8.83
N ILE A 102 -7.70 -26.37 -8.92
CA ILE A 102 -7.86 -25.16 -9.75
C ILE A 102 -7.19 -25.40 -11.11
N PRO A 103 -7.85 -25.06 -12.25
CA PRO A 103 -7.25 -25.23 -13.56
C PRO A 103 -6.01 -24.33 -13.75
N ASP A 104 -4.99 -24.86 -14.41
CA ASP A 104 -3.63 -24.31 -14.46
C ASP A 104 -3.53 -22.87 -15.01
N GLY A 105 -4.49 -22.43 -15.84
CA GLY A 105 -4.53 -21.08 -16.40
C GLY A 105 -5.09 -20.00 -15.47
N ILE A 106 -5.89 -20.36 -14.46
CA ILE A 106 -6.59 -19.37 -13.61
C ILE A 106 -5.68 -18.85 -12.50
N MET A 107 -4.85 -19.71 -11.91
CA MET A 107 -3.99 -19.36 -10.77
C MET A 107 -3.01 -18.21 -11.09
N PRO A 108 -2.28 -18.20 -12.23
CA PRO A 108 -1.37 -17.11 -12.56
C PRO A 108 -2.08 -15.77 -12.83
N ILE A 109 -3.27 -15.81 -13.44
CA ILE A 109 -4.09 -14.63 -13.70
C ILE A 109 -4.58 -14.05 -12.37
N PHE A 110 -5.08 -14.93 -11.50
CA PHE A 110 -5.55 -14.59 -10.17
C PHE A 110 -4.45 -13.89 -9.34
N TRP A 111 -3.25 -14.48 -9.25
CA TRP A 111 -2.13 -13.87 -8.53
C TRP A 111 -1.66 -12.56 -9.17
N ARG A 112 -1.73 -12.43 -10.50
CA ARG A 112 -1.45 -11.15 -11.19
C ARG A 112 -2.44 -10.06 -10.76
N VAL A 113 -3.73 -10.38 -10.67
CA VAL A 113 -4.75 -9.42 -10.19
C VAL A 113 -4.48 -9.03 -8.73
N VAL A 114 -4.26 -10.00 -7.83
CA VAL A 114 -3.96 -9.73 -6.42
C VAL A 114 -2.69 -8.89 -6.28
N TYR A 115 -1.65 -9.19 -7.05
CA TYR A 115 -0.39 -8.45 -7.04
C TYR A 115 -0.60 -6.98 -7.45
N TRP A 116 -1.17 -6.72 -8.64
CA TRP A 116 -1.30 -5.35 -9.14
C TRP A 116 -2.30 -4.53 -8.32
N THR A 117 -3.37 -5.14 -7.82
CA THR A 117 -4.30 -4.46 -6.91
C THR A 117 -3.62 -4.09 -5.58
N SER A 118 -2.78 -4.96 -5.03
CA SER A 118 -2.00 -4.67 -3.82
C SER A 118 -0.98 -3.55 -4.04
N GLN A 119 -0.35 -3.51 -5.21
CA GLN A 119 0.57 -2.43 -5.57
C GLN A 119 -0.16 -1.09 -5.72
N PHE A 120 -1.31 -1.07 -6.39
CA PHE A 120 -2.14 0.13 -6.48
C PHE A 120 -2.57 0.61 -5.09
N LEU A 121 -3.01 -0.29 -4.22
CA LEU A 121 -3.39 0.06 -2.84
C LEU A 121 -2.23 0.71 -2.08
N THR A 122 -1.05 0.10 -2.17
CA THR A 122 0.12 0.50 -1.37
C THR A 122 0.70 1.83 -1.85
N TRP A 123 0.88 1.96 -3.17
CA TRP A 123 1.60 3.10 -3.75
C TRP A 123 0.72 4.29 -4.12
N ILE A 124 -0.60 4.10 -4.25
CA ILE A 124 -1.51 5.18 -4.66
C ILE A 124 -2.55 5.43 -3.56
N LEU A 125 -3.30 4.40 -3.17
CA LEU A 125 -4.46 4.61 -2.30
C LEU A 125 -4.07 5.00 -0.87
N LEU A 126 -3.15 4.28 -0.24
CA LEU A 126 -2.66 4.60 1.12
C LEU A 126 -2.07 6.01 1.26
N PRO A 127 -1.09 6.43 0.44
CA PRO A 127 -0.49 7.77 0.56
C PRO A 127 -1.48 8.88 0.22
N PHE A 128 -2.40 8.64 -0.72
CA PHE A 128 -3.54 9.52 -0.95
C PHE A 128 -4.41 9.67 0.30
N MET A 129 -4.76 8.57 0.97
CA MET A 129 -5.57 8.60 2.19
C MET A 129 -4.86 9.30 3.35
N GLN A 130 -3.54 9.11 3.48
CA GLN A 130 -2.75 9.78 4.52
C GLN A 130 -2.76 11.29 4.34
N SER A 131 -2.51 11.78 3.12
CA SER A 131 -2.57 13.21 2.82
C SER A 131 -3.99 13.76 2.92
N TYR A 132 -5.00 13.01 2.46
CA TYR A 132 -6.41 13.38 2.62
C TYR A 132 -6.80 13.55 4.09
N ALA A 133 -6.38 12.63 4.98
CA ALA A 133 -6.66 12.69 6.41
C ALA A 133 -5.91 13.84 7.11
N ARG A 134 -4.68 14.14 6.66
CA ARG A 134 -3.88 15.27 7.18
C ARG A 134 -4.38 16.63 6.69
N SER A 135 -5.09 16.68 5.55
CA SER A 135 -5.59 17.92 5.00
C SER A 135 -6.68 18.57 5.88
N GLY A 136 -6.40 19.79 6.35
CA GLY A 136 -7.29 20.60 7.20
C GLY A 136 -8.41 21.34 6.44
N GLY A 137 -8.61 21.07 5.15
CA GLY A 137 -9.57 21.80 4.32
C GLY A 137 -11.02 21.57 4.77
N PHE A 138 -11.84 22.62 4.81
CA PHE A 138 -13.25 22.50 5.23
C PHE A 138 -14.15 21.85 4.15
N SER A 139 -13.73 21.84 2.88
CA SER A 139 -14.47 21.24 1.76
C SER A 139 -13.84 19.94 1.26
N ILE A 140 -14.67 18.97 0.87
CA ILE A 140 -14.22 17.65 0.39
C ILE A 140 -13.37 17.79 -0.89
N THR A 141 -13.77 18.68 -1.80
CA THR A 141 -13.03 18.95 -3.05
C THR A 141 -11.67 19.59 -2.78
N GLY A 142 -11.59 20.49 -1.80
CA GLY A 142 -10.33 21.08 -1.34
C GLY A 142 -9.38 20.01 -0.80
N LYS A 143 -9.88 19.11 0.04
CA LYS A 143 -9.09 17.98 0.59
C LYS A 143 -8.53 17.07 -0.51
N ILE A 144 -9.34 16.69 -1.50
CA ILE A 144 -8.88 15.84 -2.62
C ILE A 144 -7.84 16.57 -3.45
N LYS A 145 -8.05 17.84 -3.77
CA LYS A 145 -7.09 18.63 -4.56
C LYS A 145 -5.76 18.76 -3.84
N THR A 146 -5.77 19.14 -2.56
CA THR A 146 -4.54 19.22 -1.75
C THR A 146 -3.85 17.86 -1.67
N ALA A 147 -4.61 16.79 -1.44
CA ALA A 147 -4.04 15.45 -1.35
C ALA A 147 -3.40 14.97 -2.66
N LEU A 148 -4.01 15.30 -3.80
CA LEU A 148 -3.42 15.00 -5.11
C LEU A 148 -2.17 15.83 -5.37
N ILE A 149 -2.16 17.12 -5.02
CA ILE A 149 -0.99 17.99 -5.24
C ILE A 149 0.20 17.53 -4.40
N GLU A 150 0.00 17.25 -3.11
CA GLU A 150 1.08 16.78 -2.24
C GLU A 150 1.69 15.47 -2.73
N ASN A 151 0.85 14.51 -3.11
CA ASN A 151 1.32 13.24 -3.66
C ASN A 151 1.96 13.43 -5.05
N ALA A 152 1.42 14.28 -5.90
CA ALA A 152 1.99 14.57 -7.22
C ALA A 152 3.37 15.22 -7.13
N ILE A 153 3.59 16.12 -6.17
CA ILE A 153 4.92 16.69 -5.89
C ILE A 153 5.86 15.59 -5.42
N TYR A 154 5.46 14.78 -4.43
CA TYR A 154 6.28 13.70 -3.91
C TYR A 154 6.68 12.71 -5.01
N TYR A 155 5.71 12.06 -5.66
CA TYR A 155 5.98 11.09 -6.74
C TYR A 155 6.64 11.74 -7.96
N GLY A 156 6.30 12.99 -8.28
CA GLY A 156 6.91 13.74 -9.37
C GLY A 156 8.41 13.92 -9.17
N THR A 157 8.85 14.24 -7.95
CA THR A 157 10.28 14.37 -7.65
C THR A 157 11.02 13.03 -7.78
N TYR A 158 10.46 11.92 -7.29
CA TYR A 158 11.05 10.58 -7.49
C TYR A 158 11.14 10.20 -8.97
N LEU A 159 10.09 10.49 -9.74
CA LEU A 159 10.05 10.19 -11.17
C LEU A 159 11.09 11.01 -11.95
N LEU A 160 11.31 12.27 -11.57
CA LEU A 160 12.37 13.10 -12.15
C LEU A 160 13.76 12.52 -11.88
N ILE A 161 14.05 12.19 -10.61
CA ILE A 161 15.33 11.59 -10.22
C ILE A 161 15.55 10.27 -10.96
N PHE A 162 14.55 9.39 -10.95
CA PHE A 162 14.62 8.10 -11.66
C PHE A 162 14.79 8.28 -13.17
N GLY A 163 14.09 9.24 -13.77
CA GLY A 163 14.23 9.59 -15.18
C GLY A 163 15.64 10.07 -15.52
N ALA A 164 16.25 10.89 -14.68
CA ALA A 164 17.65 11.32 -14.87
C ALA A 164 18.63 10.14 -14.80
N PHE A 165 18.42 9.18 -13.88
CA PHE A 165 19.20 7.93 -13.85
C PHE A 165 19.03 7.09 -15.11
N LEU A 166 17.80 6.98 -15.65
CA LEU A 166 17.57 6.27 -16.90
C LEU A 166 18.24 6.93 -18.10
N ILE A 167 18.22 8.26 -18.18
CA ILE A 167 18.94 9.02 -19.21
C ILE A 167 20.44 8.76 -19.09
N TYR A 168 21.00 8.81 -17.87
CA TYR A 168 22.40 8.50 -17.64
C TYR A 168 22.77 7.11 -18.15
N VAL A 169 21.97 6.07 -17.84
CA VAL A 169 22.24 4.71 -18.33
C VAL A 169 22.07 4.60 -19.84
N ALA A 170 21.05 5.24 -20.43
CA ALA A 170 20.79 5.20 -21.87
C ALA A 170 21.90 5.85 -22.71
N VAL A 171 22.61 6.85 -22.16
CA VAL A 171 23.75 7.50 -22.82
C VAL A 171 25.02 6.64 -22.77
N ASN A 172 25.11 5.68 -21.85
CA ASN A 172 26.26 4.76 -21.75
C ASN A 172 26.10 3.60 -22.76
N PRO A 173 26.89 3.55 -23.85
CA PRO A 173 26.71 2.58 -24.93
C PRO A 173 27.00 1.13 -24.55
N HIS A 174 27.56 0.88 -23.36
CA HIS A 174 27.85 -0.46 -22.85
C HIS A 174 26.67 -1.10 -22.09
N LEU A 175 25.60 -0.36 -21.80
CA LEU A 175 24.47 -0.81 -20.98
C LEU A 175 23.16 -0.71 -21.76
N HIS A 176 22.72 -1.83 -22.33
CA HIS A 176 21.39 -1.94 -22.94
C HIS A 176 20.38 -2.40 -21.89
N LEU A 177 19.53 -1.47 -21.42
CA LEU A 177 18.42 -1.81 -20.53
C LEU A 177 17.15 -2.08 -21.33
N GLU A 178 16.69 -3.33 -21.32
CA GLU A 178 15.35 -3.65 -21.83
C GLU A 178 14.26 -3.29 -20.82
N TRP A 179 13.07 -2.98 -21.33
CA TRP A 179 11.88 -2.70 -20.52
C TRP A 179 11.55 -3.84 -19.53
N ASN A 180 11.73 -5.09 -19.95
CA ASN A 180 11.49 -6.27 -19.11
C ASN A 180 12.45 -6.33 -17.90
N GLN A 181 13.70 -5.94 -18.10
CA GLN A 181 14.70 -5.90 -17.03
C GLN A 181 14.39 -4.76 -16.06
N LEU A 182 13.99 -3.59 -16.57
CA LEU A 182 13.59 -2.46 -15.75
C LEU A 182 12.38 -2.79 -14.87
N GLN A 183 11.37 -3.46 -15.44
CA GLN A 183 10.20 -3.93 -14.68
C GLN A 183 10.63 -4.92 -13.59
N THR A 184 11.55 -5.84 -13.91
CA THR A 184 12.06 -6.83 -12.94
C THR A 184 12.79 -6.15 -11.78
N ILE A 185 13.63 -5.15 -12.07
CA ILE A 185 14.32 -4.35 -11.05
C ILE A 185 13.30 -3.60 -10.16
N GLY A 186 12.28 -2.99 -10.76
CA GLY A 186 11.23 -2.29 -10.01
C GLY A 186 10.44 -3.22 -9.07
N ILE A 187 10.10 -4.42 -9.54
CA ILE A 187 9.43 -5.44 -8.72
C ILE A 187 10.35 -5.88 -7.57
N ALA A 188 11.62 -6.15 -7.86
CA ALA A 188 12.60 -6.54 -6.85
C ALA A 188 12.80 -5.44 -5.79
N ALA A 189 12.93 -4.18 -6.22
CA ALA A 189 13.08 -3.02 -5.33
C ALA A 189 11.85 -2.80 -4.44
N ALA A 190 10.63 -2.95 -4.97
CA ALA A 190 9.42 -2.86 -4.16
C ALA A 190 9.37 -3.97 -3.09
N ASN A 191 9.80 -5.19 -3.44
CA ASN A 191 9.85 -6.31 -2.51
C ASN A 191 10.92 -6.10 -1.42
N THR A 192 12.11 -5.60 -1.77
CA THR A 192 13.16 -5.31 -0.77
C THR A 192 12.75 -4.18 0.15
N TRP A 193 12.08 -3.14 -0.36
CA TRP A 193 11.51 -2.07 0.46
C TRP A 193 10.47 -2.62 1.46
N GLY A 194 9.57 -3.48 1.00
CA GLY A 194 8.58 -4.14 1.85
C GLY A 194 9.22 -5.00 2.96
N LEU A 195 10.23 -5.80 2.61
CA LEU A 195 10.96 -6.62 3.59
C LEU A 195 11.76 -5.77 4.59
N PHE A 196 12.38 -4.68 4.11
CA PHE A 196 13.09 -3.74 4.98
C PHE A 196 12.14 -3.11 6.01
N LEU A 197 10.97 -2.62 5.57
CA LEU A 197 9.95 -2.11 6.47
C LEU A 197 9.44 -3.19 7.42
N LEU A 198 9.21 -4.42 6.95
CA LEU A 198 8.78 -5.53 7.81
C LEU A 198 9.79 -5.75 8.93
N VAL A 199 11.09 -5.85 8.63
CA VAL A 199 12.13 -6.06 9.65
C VAL A 199 12.14 -4.93 10.67
N LEU A 200 12.04 -3.67 10.24
CA LEU A 200 12.04 -2.52 11.16
C LEU A 200 10.77 -2.42 12.00
N LEU A 201 9.59 -2.61 11.40
CA LEU A 201 8.30 -2.38 12.06
C LEU A 201 7.83 -3.59 12.86
N LEU A 202 8.22 -4.81 12.50
CA LEU A 202 7.80 -6.03 13.19
C LEU A 202 8.24 -6.03 14.66
N GLY A 203 9.45 -5.53 14.96
CA GLY A 203 9.93 -5.43 16.34
C GLY A 203 9.04 -4.54 17.21
N TYR A 204 8.67 -3.36 16.69
CA TYR A 204 7.73 -2.47 17.38
C TYR A 204 6.34 -3.09 17.50
N GLY A 205 5.83 -3.68 16.42
CA GLY A 205 4.51 -4.31 16.38
C GLY A 205 4.37 -5.46 17.38
N LEU A 206 5.40 -6.30 17.54
CA LEU A 206 5.37 -7.47 18.41
C LEU A 206 5.44 -7.10 19.90
N VAL A 207 6.13 -6.02 20.26
CA VAL A 207 6.37 -5.64 21.66
C VAL A 207 5.41 -4.55 22.13
N GLU A 208 5.30 -3.46 21.38
CA GLU A 208 4.59 -2.28 21.83
C GLU A 208 3.07 -2.44 21.73
N ILE A 209 2.56 -3.16 20.73
CA ILE A 209 1.10 -3.38 20.60
C ILE A 209 0.56 -4.18 21.80
N PRO A 210 1.07 -5.38 22.15
CA PRO A 210 0.57 -6.12 23.31
C PRO A 210 0.77 -5.36 24.62
N ARG A 211 1.93 -4.70 24.78
CA ARG A 211 2.21 -3.87 25.95
C ARG A 211 1.21 -2.72 26.09
N SER A 212 0.88 -2.05 25.00
CA SER A 212 -0.09 -0.96 24.96
C SER A 212 -1.49 -1.46 25.37
N TYR A 213 -1.94 -2.60 24.85
CA TYR A 213 -3.21 -3.21 25.27
C TYR A 213 -3.22 -3.64 26.73
N TRP A 214 -2.15 -4.28 27.20
CA TRP A 214 -2.00 -4.70 28.59
C TRP A 214 -2.03 -3.51 29.56
N ASN A 215 -1.32 -2.44 29.24
CA ASN A 215 -1.30 -1.23 30.04
C ASN A 215 -2.61 -0.43 29.91
N GLY A 216 -3.26 -0.46 28.75
CA GLY A 216 -4.59 0.13 28.53
C GLY A 216 -5.69 -0.56 29.34
N ALA A 217 -5.57 -1.87 29.59
CA ALA A 217 -6.50 -2.58 30.46
C ALA A 217 -6.40 -2.17 31.95
N LYS A 218 -5.26 -1.62 32.38
CA LYS A 218 -5.05 -1.13 33.75
C LYS A 218 -5.67 0.26 33.94
N ARG A 219 -6.85 0.31 34.57
CA ARG A 219 -7.64 1.54 34.76
C ARG A 219 -6.86 2.71 35.36
N GLY A 220 -6.05 2.49 36.40
CA GLY A 220 -5.26 3.57 37.04
C GLY A 220 -4.18 4.17 36.12
N TYR A 221 -3.45 3.31 35.39
CA TYR A 221 -2.46 3.76 34.42
C TYR A 221 -3.11 4.49 33.25
N LEU A 222 -4.22 3.95 32.73
CA LEU A 222 -4.97 4.57 31.65
C LEU A 222 -5.47 5.96 32.05
N LEU A 223 -6.06 6.09 33.25
CA LEU A 223 -6.59 7.35 33.77
C LEU A 223 -5.51 8.44 33.84
N MET A 224 -4.36 8.13 34.44
CA MET A 224 -3.23 9.07 34.55
C MET A 224 -2.70 9.47 33.18
N LYS A 225 -2.53 8.50 32.27
CA LYS A 225 -2.09 8.74 30.89
C LYS A 225 -3.08 9.63 30.13
N THR A 226 -4.38 9.43 30.32
CA THR A 226 -5.41 10.26 29.68
C THR A 226 -5.44 11.67 30.24
N TYR A 227 -5.27 11.87 31.55
CA TYR A 227 -5.17 13.22 32.13
C TYR A 227 -3.97 13.98 31.58
N PHE A 228 -2.80 13.35 31.54
CA PHE A 228 -1.59 13.96 30.97
C PHE A 228 -1.78 14.32 29.48
N LYS A 229 -2.37 13.39 28.71
CA LYS A 229 -2.65 13.64 27.28
C LYS A 229 -3.67 14.77 27.09
N ALA A 230 -4.71 14.84 27.92
CA ALA A 230 -5.70 15.90 27.87
C ALA A 230 -5.08 17.27 28.16
N ALA A 231 -4.23 17.37 29.19
CA ALA A 231 -3.50 18.60 29.51
C ALA A 231 -2.64 19.06 28.33
N LYS A 232 -1.85 18.15 27.73
CA LYS A 232 -1.02 18.45 26.56
C LYS A 232 -1.84 18.94 25.36
N LEU A 233 -2.95 18.26 25.06
CA LEU A 233 -3.83 18.64 23.96
C LEU A 233 -4.51 19.99 24.19
N MET A 234 -4.81 20.36 25.45
CA MET A 234 -5.33 21.69 25.75
C MET A 234 -4.28 22.78 25.49
N THR A 235 -3.02 22.54 25.82
CA THR A 235 -1.92 23.46 25.48
C THR A 235 -1.75 23.58 23.97
N GLU A 236 -1.67 22.46 23.24
CA GLU A 236 -1.55 22.48 21.76
C GLU A 236 -2.75 23.16 21.09
N LYS A 237 -3.95 23.04 21.66
CA LYS A 237 -5.14 23.75 21.20
C LYS A 237 -4.99 25.26 21.41
N ALA A 238 -4.54 25.69 22.59
CA ALA A 238 -4.35 27.12 22.89
C ALA A 238 -3.32 27.75 21.94
N ASP A 239 -2.17 27.09 21.72
CA ASP A 239 -1.14 27.57 20.80
C ASP A 239 -1.66 27.66 19.35
N ALA A 240 -2.51 26.71 18.93
CA ALA A 240 -3.13 26.73 17.61
C ALA A 240 -4.21 27.82 17.47
N GLU A 241 -4.94 28.12 18.55
CA GLU A 241 -5.90 29.23 18.60
C GLU A 241 -5.18 30.59 18.50
N GLU A 242 -4.08 30.77 19.21
CA GLU A 242 -3.21 31.96 19.11
C GLU A 242 -2.66 32.13 17.68
N THR A 243 -2.12 31.06 17.10
CA THR A 243 -1.62 31.09 15.71
C THR A 243 -2.72 31.47 14.71
N LEU A 244 -3.95 31.02 14.95
CA LEU A 244 -5.09 31.37 14.11
C LEU A 244 -5.46 32.86 14.25
N GLU A 245 -5.43 33.39 15.47
CA GLU A 245 -5.65 34.82 15.75
C GLU A 245 -4.61 35.70 15.05
N ASP A 246 -3.33 35.35 15.15
CA ASP A 246 -2.24 36.06 14.45
C ASP A 246 -2.47 36.15 12.94
N VAL A 247 -2.83 35.02 12.30
CA VAL A 247 -3.11 34.97 10.86
C VAL A 247 -4.35 35.80 10.51
N MET A 248 -5.38 35.78 11.36
CA MET A 248 -6.58 36.60 11.16
C MET A 248 -6.26 38.09 11.26
N GLU A 249 -5.43 38.52 12.20
CA GLU A 249 -5.01 39.92 12.33
C GLU A 249 -4.22 40.38 11.10
N VAL A 250 -3.23 39.62 10.64
CA VAL A 250 -2.47 39.94 9.42
C VAL A 250 -3.39 40.05 8.20
N SER A 251 -4.37 39.15 8.05
CA SER A 251 -5.33 39.18 6.95
C SER A 251 -6.26 40.41 6.99
N LYS A 252 -6.60 40.93 8.18
CA LYS A 252 -7.35 42.19 8.35
C LYS A 252 -6.49 43.42 8.02
N PHE A 253 -5.19 43.36 8.29
CA PHE A 253 -4.25 44.44 7.95
C PHE A 253 -3.89 44.47 6.46
N GLN A 254 -3.99 43.35 5.74
CA GLN A 254 -3.64 43.25 4.32
C GLN A 254 -4.45 44.19 3.37
N PRO A 255 -5.78 44.36 3.51
CA PRO A 255 -6.51 45.38 2.74
C PRO A 255 -6.09 46.81 3.13
N TYR A 256 -5.70 47.06 4.39
CA TYR A 256 -5.21 48.38 4.81
C TYR A 256 -3.80 48.67 4.32
N THR A 257 -2.88 47.71 4.36
CA THR A 257 -1.49 47.90 3.87
C THR A 257 -1.43 48.03 2.36
N GLN A 258 -2.27 47.32 1.58
CA GLN A 258 -2.41 47.58 0.14
C GLN A 258 -2.98 48.98 -0.15
N SER A 259 -3.96 49.46 0.63
CA SER A 259 -4.48 50.82 0.49
C SER A 259 -3.45 51.90 0.87
N TRP A 260 -2.64 51.71 1.92
CA TRP A 260 -1.58 52.65 2.31
C TRP A 260 -0.39 52.65 1.34
N LEU A 261 0.00 51.49 0.78
CA LEU A 261 0.99 51.42 -0.29
C LEU A 261 0.51 52.14 -1.57
N PHE A 262 -0.77 52.01 -1.93
CA PHE A 262 -1.35 52.80 -3.02
C PHE A 262 -1.44 54.30 -2.69
N PHE A 263 -1.79 54.68 -1.46
CA PHE A 263 -1.87 56.08 -1.05
C PHE A 263 -0.50 56.77 -1.02
N CYS A 264 0.54 56.11 -0.49
CA CYS A 264 1.92 56.62 -0.52
C CYS A 264 2.46 56.74 -1.96
N CYS A 265 2.17 55.78 -2.84
CA CYS A 265 2.59 55.86 -4.25
C CYS A 265 1.86 56.99 -5.00
N CYS A 266 0.57 57.24 -4.70
CA CYS A 266 -0.21 58.31 -5.33
C CYS A 266 0.21 59.72 -4.84
N VAL A 267 0.48 59.88 -3.54
CA VAL A 267 0.99 61.14 -2.96
C VAL A 267 2.40 61.46 -3.48
N SER A 268 3.27 60.45 -3.63
CA SER A 268 4.62 60.65 -4.18
C SER A 268 4.65 60.95 -5.68
N THR A 269 3.56 60.66 -6.42
CA THR A 269 3.44 60.99 -7.86
C THR A 269 2.79 62.36 -8.08
N SER A 270 1.95 62.83 -7.15
CA SER A 270 1.31 64.16 -7.22
C SER A 270 2.17 65.28 -6.62
N MET A 271 3.07 64.97 -5.70
CA MET A 271 4.10 65.89 -5.23
C MET A 271 5.41 65.53 -5.93
N GLY A 272 5.72 66.23 -7.03
CA GLY A 272 6.95 66.03 -7.81
C GLY A 272 8.21 66.33 -6.99
N PHE A 273 8.61 65.40 -6.14
CA PHE A 273 9.90 65.40 -5.46
C PHE A 273 10.79 64.34 -6.09
N THR A 274 11.59 64.81 -7.06
CA THR A 274 12.77 64.12 -7.54
C THR A 274 13.80 64.11 -6.41
N LEU A 275 13.74 63.12 -5.51
CA LEU A 275 14.85 62.87 -4.60
C LEU A 275 15.90 62.02 -5.32
N HIS A 276 16.84 62.70 -5.94
CA HIS A 276 18.20 62.19 -6.11
C HIS A 276 18.81 62.00 -4.72
N VAL A 277 19.52 60.89 -4.48
CA VAL A 277 20.75 60.72 -3.66
C VAL A 277 20.86 59.25 -3.22
N TRP A 278 21.90 58.58 -3.75
CA TRP A 278 22.62 57.36 -3.36
C TRP A 278 21.86 56.10 -2.92
#